data_AF-A0A7C6EAB5-F1
#
_entry.id   AF-A0A7C6EAB5-F1
#
_cell.length_a   1.000
_cell.length_b   1.000
_cell.length_c   1.000
_cell.angle_alpha   90.00
_cell.angle_beta   90.00
_cell.angle_gamma   90.00
#
_symmetry.space_group_name_H-M   'P 1'
#
loop_
_entity.id
_entity.type
_entity.pdbx_description
1 polymer ?
#
loop_
_entity_poly.entity_id
_entity_poly.type
_entity_poly.pdbx_seq_one_letter_code
_entity_poly.pdbx_strand_id
1 'polypeptide(L)'
;MVLGLDIGSCYTKGILFDNEIKKKIIIKTAFKPKLAIEEAKKLLSGYDQIVVTGYGRELVSNASLVITEITATARGCLYLNPQVRTIID
;
A
#
# COMPACT_ATOMS: atom_id res chain seq x y z
N MET A 1 5.01 -8.98 -10.73
CA MET A 1 4.25 -7.73 -10.49
C MET A 1 3.76 -7.68 -9.05
N VAL A 2 3.91 -6.56 -8.35
CA VAL A 2 3.64 -6.44 -6.90
C VAL A 2 2.51 -5.45 -6.62
N LEU A 3 1.56 -5.83 -5.77
CA LEU A 3 0.55 -4.93 -5.22
C LEU A 3 0.99 -4.40 -3.85
N GLY A 4 1.19 -3.10 -3.73
CA GLY A 4 1.39 -2.42 -2.44
C GLY A 4 0.08 -1.81 -1.95
N LEU A 5 -0.35 -2.14 -0.73
CA LEU A 5 -1.49 -1.49 -0.07
C LEU A 5 -1.08 -0.80 1.22
N ASP A 6 -1.45 0.47 1.36
CA ASP A 6 -1.41 1.22 2.62
C ASP A 6 -2.85 1.40 3.11
N ILE A 7 -3.21 0.66 4.16
CA ILE A 7 -4.58 0.55 4.69
C ILE A 7 -4.71 1.45 5.92
N GLY A 8 -4.94 2.74 5.67
CA GLY A 8 -5.18 3.75 6.71
C GLY A 8 -6.63 3.77 7.23
N SER A 9 -6.87 4.52 8.31
CA SER A 9 -8.21 4.69 8.89
C SER A 9 -9.15 5.50 7.98
N CYS A 10 -8.63 6.55 7.35
CA CYS A 10 -9.37 7.43 6.45
C CYS A 10 -9.40 6.91 5.01
N TYR A 11 -8.24 6.47 4.50
CA TYR A 11 -8.04 6.06 3.11
C TYR A 11 -7.16 4.83 3.00
N THR A 12 -7.50 3.97 2.04
CA THR A 12 -6.68 2.86 1.58
C THR A 12 -6.07 3.28 0.25
N LYS A 13 -4.74 3.31 0.19
CA LYS A 13 -3.99 3.64 -1.02
C LYS A 13 -3.43 2.37 -1.61
N GLY A 14 -3.44 2.26 -2.94
CA GLY A 14 -2.96 1.07 -3.64
C GLY A 14 -2.06 1.44 -4.81
N ILE A 15 -0.98 0.70 -4.98
CA ILE A 15 -0.05 0.81 -6.10
C ILE A 15 0.17 -0.58 -6.71
N LEU A 16 0.02 -0.70 -8.03
CA LEU A 16 0.53 -1.82 -8.78
C LEU A 16 1.91 -1.44 -9.32
N PHE A 17 2.95 -2.18 -8.92
CA PHE A 17 4.34 -1.86 -9.19
C PHE A 17 5.05 -3.00 -9.93
N ASP A 18 5.82 -2.63 -10.94
CA ASP A 18 6.70 -3.53 -11.68
C ASP A 18 7.89 -2.74 -12.24
N ASN A 19 8.96 -2.61 -11.43
CA ASN A 19 10.10 -1.69 -11.59
C ASN A 19 9.75 -0.19 -11.71
N GLU A 20 8.49 0.12 -12.00
CA GLU A 20 7.87 1.43 -12.04
C GLU A 20 6.39 1.32 -11.60
N ILE A 21 5.76 2.47 -11.35
CA ILE A 21 4.35 2.53 -10.97
C ILE A 21 3.47 2.32 -12.21
N LYS A 22 2.75 1.21 -12.27
CA LYS A 22 1.83 0.88 -13.38
C LYS A 22 0.43 1.44 -13.16
N LYS A 23 -0.08 1.37 -11.93
CA LYS A 23 -1.40 1.89 -11.54
C LYS A 23 -1.39 2.42 -10.11
N LYS A 24 -2.27 3.40 -9.84
CA LYS A 24 -2.48 3.99 -8.52
C LYS A 24 -3.96 4.21 -8.24
N ILE A 25 -4.37 4.00 -7.01
CA ILE A 25 -5.74 4.29 -6.52
C ILE A 25 -5.70 4.84 -5.10
N ILE A 26 -6.77 5.56 -4.74
CA ILE A 26 -7.06 5.99 -3.38
C ILE A 26 -8.55 5.72 -3.15
N ILE A 27 -8.88 4.92 -2.14
CA ILE A 27 -10.24 4.55 -1.77
C ILE A 27 -10.52 5.07 -0.36
N LYS A 28 -11.69 5.68 -0.15
CA LYS A 28 -12.12 6.10 1.19
C LYS A 28 -12.37 4.85 2.03
N THR A 29 -11.61 4.68 3.12
CA THR A 29 -11.78 3.53 4.01
C THR A 29 -13.04 3.67 4.87
N ALA A 30 -13.29 4.86 5.44
CA ALA A 30 -14.47 5.17 6.23
C ALA A 30 -14.81 4.09 7.28
N PHE A 31 -13.81 3.61 8.03
CA PHE A 31 -13.93 2.54 9.03
C PHE A 31 -14.42 1.19 8.48
N LYS A 32 -14.39 0.98 7.16
CA LYS A 32 -14.72 -0.27 6.48
C LYS A 32 -13.49 -0.83 5.72
N PRO A 33 -12.37 -1.11 6.41
CA PRO A 33 -11.11 -1.48 5.76
C PRO A 33 -11.22 -2.74 4.90
N LYS A 34 -12.00 -3.74 5.31
CA LYS A 34 -12.22 -4.96 4.52
C LYS A 34 -12.82 -4.65 3.13
N LEU A 35 -13.81 -3.76 3.06
CA LEU A 35 -14.41 -3.38 1.77
C LEU A 35 -13.41 -2.63 0.89
N ALA A 36 -12.68 -1.68 1.47
CA ALA A 36 -11.68 -0.90 0.74
C ALA A 36 -10.52 -1.77 0.21
N ILE A 37 -10.09 -2.78 0.98
CA ILE A 37 -9.08 -3.75 0.56
C ILE A 37 -9.57 -4.56 -0.64
N GLU A 38 -10.79 -5.11 -0.57
CA GLU A 38 -11.32 -5.95 -1.65
C GLU A 38 -11.56 -5.13 -2.93
N GLU A 39 -12.04 -3.90 -2.79
CA GLU A 39 -12.13 -2.96 -3.92
C GLU A 39 -10.75 -2.63 -4.50
N ALA A 40 -9.74 -2.40 -3.66
CA ALA A 40 -8.37 -2.14 -4.10
C ALA A 40 -7.80 -3.31 -4.90
N LYS A 41 -7.95 -4.54 -4.39
CA LYS A 41 -7.51 -5.77 -5.07
C LYS A 41 -8.19 -5.97 -6.42
N LYS A 42 -9.48 -5.61 -6.52
CA LYS A 42 -10.25 -5.71 -7.77
C LYS A 42 -9.76 -4.69 -8.80
N LEU A 43 -9.53 -3.44 -8.40
CA LEU A 43 -9.08 -2.37 -9.30
C LEU A 43 -7.62 -2.53 -9.73
N LEU A 44 -6.79 -3.10 -8.86
CA LEU A 44 -5.37 -3.36 -9.10
C LEU A 44 -5.09 -4.85 -9.29
N SER A 45 -5.75 -5.49 -10.26
CA SER A 45 -5.55 -6.90 -10.59
C SER A 45 -4.22 -7.17 -11.33
N GLY A 46 -3.83 -8.45 -11.41
CA GLY A 46 -2.64 -8.91 -12.16
C GLY A 46 -1.34 -8.97 -11.37
N TYR A 47 -1.39 -8.88 -10.04
CA TYR A 47 -0.22 -9.04 -9.17
C TYR A 47 0.02 -10.50 -8.78
N ASP A 48 1.29 -10.83 -8.54
CA ASP A 48 1.73 -12.14 -8.05
C ASP A 48 1.98 -12.12 -6.53
N GLN A 49 2.27 -10.93 -6.00
CA GLN A 49 2.61 -10.71 -4.59
C GLN A 49 1.88 -9.49 -4.07
N ILE A 50 1.56 -9.51 -2.78
CA ILE A 50 0.93 -8.39 -2.09
C ILE A 50 1.72 -8.02 -0.84
N VAL A 51 2.10 -6.75 -0.76
CA VAL A 51 2.82 -6.15 0.37
C VAL A 51 1.89 -5.14 1.02
N VAL A 52 1.73 -5.23 2.33
CA VAL A 52 0.76 -4.41 3.06
C VAL A 52 1.39 -3.64 4.21
N THR A 53 0.87 -2.44 4.40
CA THR A 53 1.16 -1.55 5.52
C THR A 53 -0.14 -0.84 5.95
N GLY A 54 -0.05 0.07 6.91
CA GLY A 54 -1.21 0.75 7.48
C GLY A 54 -1.69 0.13 8.79
N TYR A 55 -2.58 0.82 9.48
CA TYR A 55 -3.32 0.29 10.63
C TYR A 55 -4.06 -1.02 10.29
N GLY A 56 -4.66 -1.11 9.10
CA GLY A 56 -5.44 -2.28 8.67
C GLY A 56 -4.63 -3.43 8.07
N ARG A 57 -3.30 -3.37 8.10
CA ARG A 57 -2.41 -4.35 7.43
C ARG A 57 -2.66 -5.81 7.83
N GLU A 58 -3.00 -6.05 9.09
CA GLU A 58 -3.27 -7.40 9.63
C GLU A 58 -4.56 -8.03 9.08
N LEU A 59 -5.41 -7.25 8.39
CA LEU A 59 -6.65 -7.73 7.79
C LEU A 59 -6.41 -8.48 6.47
N VAL A 60 -5.20 -8.43 5.91
CA VAL A 60 -4.84 -9.11 4.66
C VAL A 60 -4.08 -10.40 4.98
N SER A 61 -4.82 -11.48 5.13
CA SER A 61 -4.26 -12.80 5.52
C SER A 61 -3.33 -13.42 4.49
N ASN A 62 -3.45 -13.04 3.21
CA ASN A 62 -2.64 -13.56 2.11
C ASN A 62 -1.48 -12.63 1.73
N ALA A 63 -1.05 -11.76 2.63
CA ALA A 63 0.10 -10.88 2.42
C ALA A 63 1.39 -11.66 2.26
N SER A 64 2.13 -11.41 1.18
CA SER A 64 3.49 -11.92 0.98
C SER A 64 4.46 -11.28 1.98
N LEU A 65 4.21 -10.03 2.34
CA LEU A 65 4.97 -9.29 3.34
C LEU A 65 4.10 -8.25 4.04
N VAL A 66 4.23 -8.16 5.36
CA VAL A 66 3.60 -7.13 6.20
C VAL A 66 4.71 -6.26 6.78
N ILE A 67 4.64 -4.95 6.56
CA ILE A 67 5.61 -3.98 7.10
C ILE A 67 4.90 -2.83 7.81
N THR A 68 5.66 -2.08 8.63
CA THR A 68 5.15 -0.88 9.29
C THR A 68 4.98 0.29 8.32
N GLU A 69 4.12 1.26 8.65
CA GLU A 69 3.95 2.50 7.86
C GLU A 69 5.26 3.27 7.78
N ILE A 70 5.99 3.36 8.89
CA ILE A 70 7.32 3.99 8.96
C ILE A 70 8.28 3.40 7.92
N THR A 71 8.35 2.06 7.82
CA THR A 71 9.23 1.39 6.85
C THR A 71 8.76 1.64 5.41
N ALA A 72 7.46 1.53 5.16
CA ALA A 72 6.89 1.73 3.84
C ALA A 72 7.11 3.17 3.33
N THR A 73 6.79 4.18 4.15
CA THR A 73 6.99 5.60 3.84
C THR A 73 8.46 5.90 3.61
N ALA A 74 9.36 5.43 4.49
CA ALA A 74 10.80 5.61 4.29
C ALA A 74 11.31 5.02 2.97
N ARG A 75 10.89 3.79 2.63
CA ARG A 75 11.26 3.14 1.36
C ARG A 75 10.70 3.87 0.15
N GLY A 76 9.44 4.33 0.21
CA GLY A 76 8.81 5.11 -0.85
C GLY A 76 9.50 6.45 -1.08
N CYS A 77 9.81 7.19 -0.02
CA CYS A 77 10.54 8.45 -0.10
C CYS A 77 11.94 8.27 -0.70
N LEU A 78 12.70 7.26 -0.27
CA LEU A 78 14.03 6.96 -0.80
C LEU A 78 14.01 6.52 -2.26
N TYR A 79 12.95 5.82 -2.69
CA TYR A 79 12.75 5.50 -4.11
C TYR A 79 12.56 6.75 -4.97
N LEU A 80 11.81 7.74 -4.48
CA LEU A 80 11.56 8.99 -5.20
C LEU A 80 12.75 9.96 -5.14
N ASN A 81 13.42 10.04 -3.99
CA ASN A 81 14.59 10.87 -3.78
C ASN A 81 15.54 10.19 -2.76
N PRO A 82 16.70 9.67 -3.22
CA PRO A 82 17.63 8.97 -2.34
C PRO A 82 18.34 9.89 -1.32
N GLN A 83 18.22 11.22 -1.45
CA GLN A 83 18.81 12.18 -0.52
C GLN A 83 17.91 12.56 0.66
N VAL A 84 16.68 12.02 0.75
CA VAL A 84 15.77 12.32 1.86
C VAL A 84 16.40 11.89 3.20
N ARG A 85 16.43 12.82 4.16
CA ARG A 85 16.95 12.60 5.52
C ARG A 85 15.92 12.75 6.62
N THR A 86 14.79 13.39 6.33
CA THR A 86 13.70 13.65 7.26
C THR A 86 12.38 13.49 6.52
N ILE A 87 11.42 12.82 7.14
CA ILE A 87 10.06 12.58 6.62
C ILE A 87 9.08 13.08 7.68
N ILE A 88 8.07 13.82 7.25
CA ILE A 88 6.94 14.23 8.07
C ILE A 88 5.70 13.66 7.39
N ASP A 89 5.07 12.71 8.06
CA ASP A 89 3.85 12.02 7.65
C ASP A 89 2.71 12.44 8.57
#